data_AF-A0A9P8CAU6-F1
#
_entry.id   AF-A0A9P8CAU6-F1
#
_cell.length_a   1.000
_cell.length_b   1.000
_cell.length_c   1.000
_cell.angle_alpha   90.00
_cell.angle_beta   90.00
_cell.angle_gamma   90.00
#
_symmetry.space_group_name_H-M   'P 1'
#
loop_
_entity.id
_entity.type
_entity.pdbx_description
1 polymer ?
#
loop_
_entity_poly.entity_id
_entity_poly.type
_entity_poly.pdbx_seq_one_letter_code
_entity_poly.pdbx_strand_id
1 'polypeptide(L)'
;MATYSPFFTCEAKCGAAALDIADRPNAHSMTIAVRGIVELLRLVKRERELRRQILAFSISHDNSSVRIYGHFPLVNGGRQDHFLLPPNP
;
A
#
# COMPACT_ATOMS: atom_id res chain seq x y z
N MET A 1 -22.53 -0.99 3.47
CA MET A 1 -21.13 -1.04 3.00
C MET A 1 -20.35 0.03 3.73
N ALA A 2 -19.38 -0.33 4.56
CA ALA A 2 -18.45 0.64 5.12
C ALA A 2 -17.32 0.84 4.10
N THR A 3 -17.28 2.00 3.45
CA THR A 3 -16.16 2.38 2.60
C THR A 3 -15.01 2.81 3.51
N TYR A 4 -14.05 1.92 3.72
CA TYR A 4 -12.79 2.27 4.39
C TYR A 4 -11.96 3.09 3.41
N SER A 5 -11.74 4.37 3.72
CA SER A 5 -10.97 5.29 2.87
C SER A 5 -9.55 4.75 2.74
N PRO A 6 -9.07 4.40 1.53
CA PRO A 6 -7.71 3.92 1.39
C PRO A 6 -6.76 5.09 1.63
N PHE A 7 -5.79 4.88 2.51
CA PHE A 7 -4.66 5.79 2.62
C PHE A 7 -3.93 5.83 1.28
N PHE A 8 -3.47 7.00 0.86
CA PHE A 8 -2.78 7.19 -0.40
C PHE A 8 -1.59 8.13 -0.26
N THR A 9 -0.48 7.81 -0.95
CA THR A 9 0.67 8.71 -1.11
C THR A 9 1.06 8.89 -2.58
N CYS A 10 1.43 10.11 -2.93
CA CYS A 10 1.89 10.48 -4.26
C CYS A 10 3.30 11.06 -4.19
N GLU A 11 4.21 10.56 -5.01
CA GLU A 11 5.58 11.08 -5.10
C GLU A 11 5.93 11.35 -6.55
N ALA A 12 6.37 12.58 -6.81
CA ALA A 12 6.85 13.03 -8.11
C ALA A 12 8.36 13.19 -8.05
N LYS A 13 9.08 12.60 -9.01
CA LYS A 13 10.54 12.77 -9.14
C LYS A 13 10.92 12.98 -10.60
N CYS A 14 12.14 13.46 -10.83
CA CYS A 14 12.70 13.68 -12.16
C CYS A 14 14.10 13.04 -12.25
N GLY A 15 14.48 12.55 -13.44
CA GLY A 15 15.76 11.89 -13.70
C GLY A 15 15.63 10.39 -13.99
N ALA A 16 16.72 9.75 -14.42
CA ALA A 16 16.71 8.37 -14.92
C ALA A 16 16.22 7.30 -13.92
N ALA A 17 16.32 7.57 -12.61
CA ALA A 17 15.85 6.70 -11.54
C ALA A 17 14.67 7.31 -10.75
N ALA A 18 13.95 8.26 -11.35
CA ALA A 18 12.90 9.04 -10.70
C ALA A 18 11.85 8.15 -10.00
N LEU A 19 11.30 7.18 -10.74
CA LEU A 19 10.26 6.31 -10.23
C LEU A 19 10.76 5.43 -9.08
N ASP A 20 11.96 4.85 -9.19
CA ASP A 20 12.52 4.01 -8.11
C ASP A 20 12.82 4.81 -6.84
N ILE A 21 13.15 6.10 -6.99
CA ILE A 21 13.32 7.01 -5.87
C ILE A 21 11.96 7.38 -5.26
N ALA A 22 10.92 7.55 -6.06
CA ALA A 22 9.55 7.83 -5.62
C ALA A 22 8.89 6.61 -4.94
N ASP A 23 9.17 5.40 -5.42
CA ASP A 23 8.59 4.15 -4.92
C ASP A 23 8.98 3.87 -3.45
N ARG A 24 10.17 4.29 -3.02
CA ARG A 24 10.68 4.05 -1.66
C ARG A 24 9.86 4.74 -0.54
N PRO A 25 9.71 6.07 -0.53
CA PRO A 25 8.90 6.76 0.49
C PRO A 25 7.42 6.36 0.42
N ASN A 26 6.91 6.09 -0.79
CA ASN A 26 5.57 5.56 -1.02
C ASN A 26 5.38 4.18 -0.34
N ALA A 27 6.26 3.22 -0.62
CA ALA A 27 6.20 1.88 -0.03
C ALA A 27 6.34 1.91 1.50
N HIS A 28 7.22 2.77 2.03
CA HIS A 28 7.41 2.94 3.46
C HIS A 28 6.14 3.44 4.16
N SER A 29 5.58 4.56 3.67
CA SER A 29 4.36 5.17 4.23
C SER A 29 3.18 4.21 4.19
N MET A 30 3.00 3.49 3.07
CA MET A 30 1.90 2.53 2.92
C MET A 30 2.07 1.28 3.79
N THR A 31 3.30 0.85 4.06
CA THR A 31 3.56 -0.25 5.01
C THR A 31 3.09 0.14 6.42
N ILE A 32 3.39 1.36 6.86
CA ILE A 32 2.94 1.87 8.17
C ILE A 32 1.41 1.98 8.21
N ALA A 33 0.80 2.57 7.17
CA ALA A 33 -0.64 2.70 7.09
C ALA A 33 -1.34 1.34 7.15
N VAL A 34 -0.97 0.40 6.27
CA VAL A 34 -1.54 -0.95 6.24
C VAL A 34 -1.39 -1.66 7.57
N ARG A 35 -0.24 -1.52 8.24
CA ARG A 35 -0.03 -2.07 9.58
C ARG A 35 -0.98 -1.48 10.62
N GLY A 36 -1.19 -0.17 10.63
CA GLY A 36 -2.17 0.47 11.52
C GLY A 36 -3.59 -0.07 11.31
N ILE A 37 -4.01 -0.27 10.07
CA ILE A 37 -5.34 -0.84 9.75
C ILE A 37 -5.47 -2.27 10.29
N VAL A 38 -4.44 -3.10 10.10
CA VAL A 38 -4.42 -4.49 10.56
C VAL A 38 -4.47 -4.55 12.09
N GLU A 39 -3.69 -3.73 12.78
CA GLU A 39 -3.69 -3.66 14.25
C GLU A 39 -5.06 -3.20 14.78
N LEU A 40 -5.69 -2.19 14.18
CA LEU A 40 -7.03 -1.73 14.57
C LEU A 40 -8.09 -2.83 14.39
N LEU A 41 -8.10 -3.53 13.25
CA LEU A 41 -9.07 -4.60 12.99
C LEU A 41 -8.83 -5.85 13.84
N ARG A 42 -7.57 -6.12 14.24
CA ARG A 42 -7.22 -7.12 15.26
C ARG A 42 -7.80 -6.80 16.62
N LEU A 43 -7.65 -5.56 17.09
CA LEU A 43 -8.16 -5.11 18.39
C LEU A 43 -9.67 -5.32 18.53
N VAL A 44 -10.42 -5.12 17.45
CA VAL A 44 -11.89 -5.31 17.44
C VAL A 44 -12.32 -6.70 16.95
N LYS A 45 -11.40 -7.67 16.80
CA LYS A 45 -11.65 -9.05 16.35
C LYS A 45 -12.32 -9.16 14.96
N ARG A 46 -12.06 -8.20 14.07
CA ARG A 46 -12.60 -8.11 12.68
C ARG A 46 -11.56 -8.42 11.61
N GLU A 47 -10.53 -9.18 11.97
CA GLU A 47 -9.43 -9.56 11.07
C GLU A 47 -9.88 -10.25 9.78
N ARG A 48 -11.05 -10.90 9.80
CA ARG A 48 -11.64 -11.57 8.63
C ARG A 48 -11.90 -10.61 7.46
N GLU A 49 -12.06 -9.32 7.73
CA GLU A 49 -12.29 -8.29 6.70
C GLU A 49 -11.03 -7.92 5.92
N LEU A 50 -9.85 -8.20 6.48
CA LEU A 50 -8.56 -7.89 5.86
C LEU A 50 -8.20 -8.85 4.71
N ARG A 51 -8.94 -9.96 4.55
CA ARG A 51 -8.56 -11.01 3.59
C ARG A 51 -8.59 -10.50 2.16
N ARG A 52 -7.40 -10.36 1.58
CA ARG A 52 -7.16 -10.05 0.16
C ARG A 52 -7.81 -8.75 -0.31
N GLN A 53 -8.04 -7.79 0.59
CA GLN A 53 -8.50 -6.46 0.23
C GLN A 53 -7.32 -5.50 0.08
N ILE A 54 -7.33 -4.70 -0.99
CA ILE A 54 -6.42 -3.57 -1.11
C ILE A 54 -6.86 -2.52 -0.10
N LEU A 55 -5.96 -2.13 0.79
CA LEU A 55 -6.24 -1.20 1.88
C LEU A 55 -5.62 0.18 1.65
N ALA A 56 -4.63 0.27 0.78
CA ALA A 56 -3.94 1.52 0.49
C ALA A 56 -3.37 1.51 -0.93
N PHE A 57 -3.13 2.70 -1.48
CA PHE A 57 -2.53 2.87 -2.80
C PHE A 57 -1.29 3.76 -2.71
N SER A 58 -0.31 3.56 -3.57
CA SER A 58 0.72 4.56 -3.80
C SER A 58 0.91 4.84 -5.28
N ILE A 59 1.24 6.09 -5.60
CA ILE A 59 1.45 6.57 -6.96
C ILE A 59 2.82 7.23 -7.03
N SER A 60 3.64 6.74 -7.94
CA SER A 60 4.94 7.32 -8.28
C SER A 60 4.88 7.80 -9.71
N HIS A 61 5.29 9.04 -9.99
CA HIS A 61 5.29 9.53 -11.36
C HIS A 61 6.51 10.39 -11.71
N ASP A 62 6.84 10.40 -12.99
CA ASP A 62 7.77 11.32 -13.62
C ASP A 62 7.10 12.01 -14.83
N ASN A 63 7.89 12.66 -15.70
CA ASN A 63 7.37 13.38 -16.87
C ASN A 63 6.80 12.47 -17.98
N SER A 64 7.08 11.18 -17.94
CA SER A 64 6.77 10.22 -19.00
C SER A 64 5.88 9.06 -18.54
N SER A 65 5.86 8.78 -17.24
CA SER A 65 5.34 7.53 -16.69
C SER A 65 4.69 7.72 -15.33
N VAL A 66 3.67 6.90 -15.06
CA VAL A 66 2.98 6.80 -13.77
C VAL A 66 2.95 5.33 -13.35
N ARG A 67 3.35 5.02 -12.12
CA ARG A 67 3.23 3.70 -11.47
C ARG A 67 2.22 3.78 -10.34
N ILE A 68 1.27 2.84 -10.32
CA ILE A 68 0.24 2.75 -9.28
C ILE A 68 0.37 1.38 -8.61
N TYR A 69 0.51 1.36 -7.29
CA TYR A 69 0.62 0.15 -6.49
C TYR A 69 -0.58 -0.01 -5.58
N GLY A 70 -1.15 -1.22 -5.54
CA GLY A 70 -2.10 -1.64 -4.52
C GLY A 70 -1.38 -2.32 -3.36
N HIS A 71 -1.67 -1.90 -2.14
CA HIS A 71 -1.10 -2.45 -0.92
C HIS A 71 -2.14 -3.26 -0.15
N PHE A 72 -1.82 -4.51 0.16
CA PHE A 72 -2.70 -5.40 0.91
C PHE A 72 -1.91 -6.22 1.92
N PRO A 73 -2.48 -6.51 3.11
CA PRO A 73 -1.84 -7.35 4.09
C PRO A 73 -2.05 -8.84 3.77
N LEU A 74 -1.01 -9.65 3.92
CA LEU A 74 -1.14 -11.09 4.07
C LEU A 74 -1.15 -11.44 5.56
N VAL A 75 -2.30 -11.93 6.03
CA VAL A 75 -2.51 -12.33 7.42
C VAL A 75 -2.58 -13.85 7.47
N ASN A 76 -1.46 -14.51 7.78
CA ASN A 76 -1.38 -15.96 7.97
C ASN A 76 -0.94 -16.28 9.41
N GLY A 77 -1.81 -16.90 10.19
CA GLY A 77 -1.43 -17.55 11.47
C GLY A 77 -0.66 -16.69 12.47
N GLY A 78 -0.85 -15.37 12.49
CA GLY A 78 -0.18 -14.44 13.40
C GLY A 78 0.99 -13.64 12.80
N ARG A 79 1.54 -14.05 11.64
CA ARG A 79 2.55 -13.27 10.90
C ARG A 79 1.86 -12.35 9.89
N GLN A 80 2.24 -11.08 9.91
CA GLN A 80 1.77 -10.08 8.94
C GLN A 80 2.90 -9.78 7.97
N ASP A 81 2.66 -10.05 6.70
CA ASP A 81 3.55 -9.64 5.61
C ASP A 81 2.80 -8.63 4.72
N HIS A 82 3.52 -7.68 4.13
CA HIS A 82 2.96 -6.62 3.27
C HIS A 82 3.45 -6.84 1.83
N PHE A 83 2.51 -6.88 0.89
CA PHE A 83 2.83 -7.10 -0.52
C PHE A 83 2.33 -5.95 -1.38
N LEU A 84 3.12 -5.67 -2.41
CA LEU A 84 2.83 -4.72 -3.46
C LEU A 84 2.30 -5.51 -4.66
N LEU A 85 1.14 -5.14 -5.20
CA LEU A 85 0.84 -5.50 -6.59
C LEU A 85 1.60 -4.51 -7.47
N PRO A 86 2.62 -4.96 -8.23
CA PRO A 86 3.27 -4.08 -9.18
C PRO A 86 2.28 -3.66 -10.27
N PRO A 87 2.44 -2.46 -10.86
CA PRO A 87 1.73 -2.11 -12.08
C PRO A 87 2.03 -3.18 -13.14
N ASN A 88 1.01 -3.58 -13.91
CA ASN A 88 1.19 -4.56 -14.99
C ASN A 88 2.36 -4.14 -15.90
N PRO A 89 3.18 -5.11 -16.37
CA PRO A 89 4.31 -4.84 -17.26
C PRO A 89 3.88 -4.24 -18.60
#